data_AF-A0A7J3D4C9-F1
#
_entry.id   AF-A0A7J3D4C9-F1
#
_cell.length_a   1.000
_cell.length_b   1.000
_cell.length_c   1.000
_cell.angle_alpha   90.00
_cell.angle_beta   90.00
_cell.angle_gamma   90.00
#
_symmetry.space_group_name_H-M   'P 1'
#
loop_
_entity.id
_entity.type
_entity.pdbx_description
1 polymer ?
#
loop_
_entity_poly.entity_id
_entity_poly.type
_entity_poly.pdbx_seq_one_letter_code
_entity_poly.pdbx_strand_id
1 'polypeptide(L)' 'MKRTLRMKCPSCGHWNRVQVNKLFVEQPSPESKIKVMIPMYEPLGVTNCEKCGKVIAEPRELIRIVRGHKT' A
#
# COMPACT_ATOMS: atom_id res chain seq x y z
N MET A 1 -6.33 10.64 3.80
CA MET A 1 -6.78 11.12 2.45
C MET A 1 -7.03 9.91 1.55
N LYS A 2 -8.23 9.79 0.96
CA LYS A 2 -8.58 8.69 0.04
C LYS A 2 -7.77 8.79 -1.26
N ARG A 3 -7.25 7.67 -1.74
CA ARG A 3 -6.46 7.54 -2.96
C ARG A 3 -6.78 6.21 -3.65
N THR A 4 -6.57 6.17 -4.96
CA THR A 4 -6.60 4.92 -5.74
C THR A 4 -5.18 4.47 -6.01
N LEU A 5 -4.83 3.24 -5.62
CA LEU A 5 -3.51 2.63 -5.81
C LEU A 5 -3.61 1.51 -6.85
N ARG A 6 -2.63 1.40 -7.75
CA ARG A 6 -2.56 0.28 -8.70
C ARG A 6 -1.76 -0.85 -8.07
N MET A 7 -2.40 -2.01 -7.87
CA MET A 7 -1.75 -3.19 -7.29
C MET A 7 -1.78 -4.34 -8.28
N LYS A 8 -0.65 -5.05 -8.39
CA LYS A 8 -0.57 -6.26 -9.18
C LYS A 8 -1.10 -7.44 -8.35
N CYS A 9 -2.04 -8.20 -8.89
CA CYS A 9 -2.54 -9.40 -8.24
C CYS A 9 -1.39 -10.42 -8.13
N PRO A 10 -1.06 -10.92 -6.94
CA PRO A 10 0.03 -11.89 -6.75
C PRO A 10 -0.29 -13.24 -7.41
N SER A 11 -1.57 -13.58 -7.57
CA SER A 11 -1.99 -14.86 -8.14
C SER A 11 -2.00 -14.91 -9.66
N CYS A 12 -2.39 -13.82 -10.34
CA CYS A 12 -2.58 -13.84 -11.81
C CYS A 12 -1.86 -12.70 -12.56
N GLY A 13 -1.17 -11.81 -11.83
CA GLY A 13 -0.42 -10.70 -12.40
C GLY A 13 -1.24 -9.54 -12.96
N HIS A 14 -2.57 -9.58 -12.86
CA HIS A 14 -3.44 -8.50 -13.34
C HIS A 14 -3.30 -7.24 -12.48
N TRP A 15 -3.36 -6.07 -13.10
CA TRP A 15 -3.29 -4.79 -12.39
C TRP A 15 -4.69 -4.33 -11.98
N ASN A 16 -4.94 -4.22 -10.69
CA ASN A 16 -6.21 -3.80 -10.11
C ASN A 16 -6.12 -2.39 -9.55
N ARG A 17 -7.27 -1.73 -9.43
CA ARG A 17 -7.40 -0.43 -8.74
C ARG A 17 -7.95 -0.67 -7.34
N VAL A 18 -7.20 -0.26 -6.33
CA VAL A 18 -7.55 -0.45 -4.92
C VAL A 18 -7.78 0.90 -4.26
N GLN A 19 -8.93 1.07 -3.60
CA GLN A 19 -9.22 2.27 -2.81
C GLN A 19 -8.51 2.17 -1.45
N VAL A 20 -7.67 3.16 -1.14
CA VAL A 20 -6.84 3.17 0.06
C VAL A 20 -6.91 4.51 0.78
N ASN A 21 -6.69 4.49 2.08
CA ASN A 21 -6.32 5.65 2.88
C ASN A 21 -4.80 5.79 2.88
N LYS A 22 -4.29 6.97 2.52
CA LYS A 22 -2.89 7.33 2.78
C LYS A 22 -2.74 7.84 4.21
N LEU A 23 -1.85 7.20 4.96
CA LEU A 23 -1.45 7.52 6.34
C LEU A 23 0.02 7.91 6.35
N PHE A 24 0.45 8.69 7.34
CA PHE A 24 1.88 8.94 7.59
C PHE A 24 2.22 8.43 8.98
N VAL A 25 3.23 7.57 9.06
CA VAL A 25 3.71 6.98 10.31
C VAL A 25 5.10 7.54 10.60
N GLU A 26 5.29 8.04 11.82
CA GLU A 26 6.60 8.47 12.32
C GLU A 26 7.49 7.23 12.49
N GLN A 27 8.67 7.22 11.86
CA GLN A 27 9.71 6.24 12.15
C GLN A 27 10.79 6.84 13.05
N PRO A 28 11.29 6.08 14.05
CA PRO A 28 12.41 6.52 14.86
C PRO A 28 13.66 6.64 13.98
N SER A 29 14.28 7.82 14.01
CA SER A 29 15.57 8.08 13.36
C SER A 29 16.69 7.96 14.39
N PRO A 30 17.88 7.44 14.01
CA PRO A 30 19.06 7.50 14.87
C PRO A 30 19.50 8.94 15.19
N GLU A 31 19.13 9.91 14.35
CA GLU A 31 19.38 11.33 14.58
C GLU A 31 18.20 11.97 15.33
N SER A 32 18.45 12.37 16.58
CA SER A 32 17.43 12.79 17.56
C SER A 32 16.57 14.01 17.19
N LYS A 33 16.90 14.72 16.10
CA LYS A 33 16.19 15.93 15.66
C LYS A 33 15.41 15.74 14.35
N ILE A 34 15.51 14.59 13.68
CA ILE A 34 14.85 14.36 12.39
C ILE A 34 13.68 13.38 12.57
N LYS A 35 12.45 13.88 12.42
CA LYS A 35 11.26 13.04 12.30
C LYS A 35 11.10 12.57 10.87
N VAL A 36 11.24 11.27 10.62
CA VAL A 36 11.01 10.68 9.29
C VAL A 36 9.55 10.24 9.18
N MET A 37 8.78 10.91 8.33
CA MET A 37 7.37 10.58 8.06
C MET A 37 7.27 9.66 6.86
N ILE A 38 6.89 8.40 7.07
CA ILE A 38 6.77 7.42 5.99
C ILE A 38 5.31 7.25 5.57
N PRO A 39 5.00 7.38 4.27
CA PRO A 39 3.66 7.14 3.79
C PRO A 39 3.34 5.64 3.83
N MET A 40 2.23 5.29 4.48
CA MET A 40 1.63 3.96 4.47
C MET A 40 0.24 4.03 3.83
N TYR A 41 -0.23 2.89 3.32
CA TYR A 41 -1.52 2.82 2.63
C TYR A 41 -2.36 1.69 3.25
N GLU A 42 -3.57 2.04 3.65
CA GLU A 42 -4.54 1.12 4.25
C GLU A 42 -5.72 0.92 3.29
N PRO A 43 -6.04 -0.31 2.86
CA PRO A 43 -7.24 -0.59 2.07
C PRO A 43 -8.52 -0.17 2.78
N LEU A 44 -9.45 0.48 2.07
CA LEU A 44 -10.75 0.87 2.63
C LEU A 44 -11.66 -0.33 2.95
N GLY A 45 -11.36 -1.50 2.37
CA GLY A 45 -12.11 -2.72 2.53
C GLY A 45 -11.42 -3.87 1.79
N VAL A 46 -12.01 -5.05 1.89
CA VAL A 46 -11.52 -6.23 1.18
C VAL A 46 -11.67 -5.98 -0.32
N THR A 47 -10.56 -6.06 -1.06
CA THR A 47 -10.56 -5.89 -2.50
C THR A 47 -10.18 -7.20 -3.17
N ASN A 48 -10.98 -7.61 -4.15
CA ASN A 48 -10.75 -8.80 -4.94
C ASN A 48 -10.16 -8.44 -6.30
N CYS A 49 -9.40 -9.37 -6.90
CA CYS A 49 -8.90 -9.19 -8.25
C CYS A 49 -10.05 -9.24 -9.26
N GLU A 50 -10.15 -8.20 -10.09
CA GLU A 50 -11.15 -8.08 -11.17
C GLU A 50 -11.08 -9.25 -12.17
N LYS A 51 -9.89 -9.86 -12.35
CA LYS A 51 -9.67 -10.98 -13.28
C LYS A 51 -9.94 -12.35 -12.69
N CYS A 52 -9.48 -12.62 -11.46
CA CYS A 52 -9.46 -13.98 -10.91
C CYS A 52 -10.25 -14.15 -9.61
N GLY A 53 -10.89 -13.10 -9.11
CA GLY A 53 -11.75 -13.13 -7.92
C GLY A 53 -11.04 -13.30 -6.58
N LYS A 54 -9.74 -13.64 -6.57
CA LYS A 54 -8.96 -13.80 -5.33
C LYS A 54 -8.78 -12.47 -4.60
N VAL A 55 -8.78 -12.52 -3.28
CA VAL A 55 -8.47 -11.36 -2.42
C VAL A 55 -7.05 -10.86 -2.71
N ILE A 56 -6.90 -9.54 -2.86
CA ILE A 56 -5.62 -8.88 -3.13
C ILE A 56 -5.22 -7.85 -2.08
N ALA A 57 -6.17 -7.40 -1.25
CA ALA A 57 -5.94 -6.44 -0.20
C ALA A 57 -7.03 -6.56 0.87
N GLU A 58 -6.64 -6.54 2.14
CA GLU A 58 -7.56 -6.56 3.29
C GLU A 58 -7.39 -5.32 4.17
N PRO A 59 -8.47 -4.83 4.81
CA PRO A 59 -8.37 -3.73 5.75
C PRO A 59 -7.59 -4.21 6.98
N ARG A 60 -6.49 -3.51 7.30
CA ARG A 60 -5.46 -3.74 8.35
C ARG A 60 -4.06 -4.11 7.84
N GLU A 61 -3.93 -4.54 6.59
CA GLU A 61 -2.60 -4.69 5.99
C GLU A 61 -2.08 -3.31 5.56
N LEU A 62 -1.14 -2.75 6.33
CA LEU A 62 -0.47 -1.50 5.95
C LEU A 62 0.52 -1.79 4.82
N ILE A 63 0.17 -1.32 3.62
CA ILE A 63 1.00 -1.50 2.43
C ILE A 63 2.05 -0.39 2.41
N ARG A 64 3.33 -0.78 2.48
CA ARG A 64 4.45 0.12 2.19
C ARG A 64 4.81 0.00 0.72
N ILE A 65 4.75 1.10 -0.03
CA ILE A 65 5.33 1.14 -1.37
C ILE A 65 6.83 1.35 -1.23
N VAL A 66 7.59 0.28 -1.44
CA VAL A 66 9.04 0.41 -1.69
C VAL A 66 9.22 0.82 -3.15
N ARG A 67 9.87 1.96 -3.39
CA ARG A 67 10.37 2.26 -4.74
C ARG A 67 11.44 1.22 -5.04
N GLY A 68 11.22 0.37 -6.04
CA GLY A 68 12.29 -0.49 -6.53
C GLY A 68 13.46 0.37 -6.99
N HIS A 69 14.68 0.04 -6.56
CA HIS A 69 15.88 0.59 -7.18
C HIS A 69 15.81 0.23 -8.67
N LYS A 70 15.79 1.24 -9.55
CA LYS A 70 16.13 1.02 -10.94
C LYS A 70 17.63 0.71 -10.95
N THR A 71 17.98 -0.57 -11.04
CA THR A 71 19.31 -1.01 -11.45
C THR A 71 19.54 -0.65 -12.91
#